data_AF-M6ZY87-F1
#
_entry.id   AF-M6ZY87-F1
#
_cell.length_a   1.000
_cell.length_b   1.000
_cell.length_c   1.000
_cell.angle_alpha   90.00
_cell.angle_beta   90.00
_cell.angle_gamma   90.00
#
_symmetry.space_group_name_H-M   'P 1'
#
loop_
_entity.id
_entity.type
_entity.pdbx_description
1 polymer ?
#
loop_
_entity_poly.entity_id
_entity_poly.type
_entity_poly.pdbx_seq_one_letter_code
_entity_poly.pdbx_strand_id
1 'polypeptide(L)' 'MTLEYVYRINQTGKFILPPTRVEAMYLPDQFAELPNSDQMITKE' A
#
# COMPACT_ATOMS: atom_id res chain seq x y z
N MET A 1 11.90 -4.28 12.69
CA MET A 1 11.03 -5.31 12.09
C MET A 1 10.68 -4.86 10.69
N THR A 2 10.85 -5.71 9.69
CA THR A 2 10.53 -5.44 8.29
C THR A 2 9.54 -6.50 7.82
N LEU A 3 8.52 -6.09 7.06
CA LEU A 3 7.53 -6.98 6.45
C LEU A 3 7.70 -6.90 4.93
N GLU A 4 7.85 -8.04 4.28
CA GLU A 4 8.02 -8.13 2.83
C GLU A 4 6.92 -9.01 2.25
N TYR A 5 6.34 -8.58 1.12
CA TYR A 5 5.31 -9.32 0.39
C TYR A 5 5.41 -9.03 -1.10
N VAL A 6 4.89 -9.96 -1.92
CA VAL A 6 4.84 -9.83 -3.38
C VAL A 6 3.39 -9.68 -3.82
N TYR A 7 3.13 -8.75 -4.72
CA TYR A 7 1.82 -8.56 -5.35
C TYR A 7 1.96 -8.55 -6.88
N ARG A 8 0.85 -8.83 -7.59
CA ARG A 8 0.79 -8.83 -9.06
C ARG A 8 -0.32 -7.89 -9.53
N ILE A 9 0.02 -6.98 -10.44
CA ILE A 9 -0.94 -6.16 -11.18
C ILE A 9 -1.26 -6.85 -12.51
N ASN A 10 -2.56 -7.03 -12.79
CA ASN A 10 -3.02 -7.79 -13.96
C ASN A 10 -3.52 -6.92 -15.12
N GLN A 11 -3.57 -5.60 -14.95
CA GLN A 11 -4.14 -4.68 -15.93
C GLN A 11 -3.21 -3.48 -16.13
N THR A 12 -3.26 -2.93 -17.34
CA THR A 12 -2.61 -1.67 -17.70
C THR A 12 -3.40 -0.51 -17.13
N GLY A 13 -2.70 0.51 -16.62
CA GLY A 13 -3.33 1.71 -16.10
C GLY A 13 -2.53 2.38 -14.99
N LYS A 14 -3.13 3.41 -14.40
CA LYS A 14 -2.63 4.10 -13.21
C LYS A 14 -3.32 3.53 -11.97
N PHE A 15 -2.54 3.03 -11.03
CA PHE A 15 -3.01 2.51 -9.76
C PHE A 15 -2.58 3.46 -8.64
N ILE A 16 -3.57 4.01 -7.94
CA ILE A 16 -3.36 4.82 -6.74
C ILE A 16 -3.38 3.83 -5.58
N LEU A 17 -2.22 3.63 -4.96
CA LEU A 17 -2.11 2.72 -3.82
C LEU A 17 -2.58 3.45 -2.55
N PRO A 18 -3.41 2.81 -1.72
CA PRO A 18 -3.76 3.37 -0.42
C PRO A 18 -2.50 3.50 0.45
N PRO A 19 -2.47 4.42 1.43
CA PRO A 19 -1.38 4.50 2.38
C PRO A 19 -1.28 3.21 3.19
N THR A 20 -0.06 2.81 3.54
CA THR A 20 0.19 1.73 4.48
C THR A 20 -0.15 2.22 5.88
N ARG A 21 -1.08 1.54 6.56
CA ARG A 21 -1.56 1.89 7.90
C ARG A 21 -1.16 0.83 8.92
N VAL A 22 -0.74 1.28 10.09
CA VAL A 22 -0.57 0.45 11.29
C VAL A 22 -1.34 1.07 12.45
N GLU A 23 -2.03 0.25 13.22
CA GLU A 23 -2.84 0.70 14.36
C GLU A 23 -2.72 -0.26 15.54
N ALA A 24 -2.88 0.25 16.76
CA ALA A 24 -2.85 -0.58 17.94
C ALA A 24 -4.16 -1.38 18.08
N MET A 25 -4.04 -2.70 18.24
CA MET A 25 -5.19 -3.62 18.25
C MET A 25 -6.23 -3.32 19.36
N TYR A 26 -5.80 -2.71 20.48
CA TYR A 26 -6.66 -2.41 21.63
C TYR A 26 -6.80 -0.90 21.92
N LEU A 27 -6.21 -0.04 21.08
CA LEU A 27 -6.30 1.41 21.21
C LEU A 27 -6.31 2.04 19.80
N PRO A 28 -7.44 1.95 19.08
CA PRO A 28 -7.52 2.30 17.65
C PRO A 28 -7.21 3.78 17.35
N ASP A 29 -7.32 4.67 18.34
CA ASP A 29 -6.94 6.08 18.22
C ASP A 29 -5.43 6.26 18.01
N GLN A 30 -4.62 5.24 18.33
CA GLN A 30 -3.19 5.22 18.10
C GLN A 30 -2.88 4.51 16.79
N PHE A 31 -2.65 5.29 15.73
CA PHE A 31 -2.30 4.79 14.41
C PHE A 31 -1.22 5.64 13.73
N ALA A 32 -0.57 5.07 12.71
CA ALA A 32 0.34 5.77 11.81
C ALA A 32 0.04 5.36 10.36
N GLU A 33 0.25 6.30 9.44
CA GLU A 33 0.05 6.10 8.00
C GLU A 33 1.26 6.58 7.22
N LEU A 34 1.62 5.82 6.18
CA LEU A 34 2.69 6.17 5.25
C LEU A 34 2.16 6.09 3.82
N PRO A 35 2.25 7.16 3.01
CA PRO A 35 1.78 7.14 1.63
C PRO A 35 2.61 6.18 0.77
N ASN A 36 1.91 5.43 -0.09
CA ASN A 36 2.54 4.57 -1.10
C ASN A 36 2.59 5.29 -2.44
N SER A 37 3.65 5.07 -3.23
CA SER A 37 3.78 5.67 -4.55
C SER A 37 2.77 5.08 -5.54
N ASP A 38 2.17 5.95 -6.36
CA ASP A 38 1.34 5.55 -7.50
C ASP A 38 2.13 4.60 -8.43
N GLN A 39 1.45 3.57 -8.94
CA GLN A 39 2.02 2.63 -9.90
C GLN A 39 1.45 2.90 -11.29
N MET A 40 2.31 3.12 -12.28
CA MET A 40 1.92 3.24 -13.68
C MET A 40 2.36 1.97 -14.41
N ILE A 41 1.39 1.21 -14.92
CA ILE A 41 1.64 -0.03 -15.67
C ILE A 41 1.28 0.21 -17.13
N THR A 42 2.28 0.17 -18.01
CA THR A 42 2.14 0.22 -19.46
C THR A 42 2.22 -1.19 -20.05
N LYS A 43 1.35 -1.52 -21.00
CA LYS A 43 1.52 -2.74 -21.82
C LYS A 43 2.55 -2.43 -22.90
N GLU A 44 3.54 -3.29 -23.07
CA GLU A 44 4.36 -3.31 -24.29
C GLU A 44 3.53 -3.73 -25.51
#